data_AF-A0A2N5YNP7-F1
#
_entry.id   AF-A0A2N5YNP7-F1
#
_cell.length_a   1.000
_cell.length_b   1.000
_cell.length_c   1.000
_cell.angle_alpha   90.00
_cell.angle_beta   90.00
_cell.angle_gamma   90.00
#
_symmetry.space_group_name_H-M   'P 1'
#
loop_
_entity.id
_entity.type
_entity.pdbx_description
1 polymer ?
#
loop_
_entity_poly.entity_id
_entity_poly.type
_entity_poly.pdbx_seq_one_letter_code
_entity_poly.pdbx_strand_id
1 'polypeptide(L)'
;MKYLILLNPGHNRVYFNSSIKLSIIELSTASKRFSVAVQNIKSTEIAGIKYLSFDTNNALTEQDIDFLSKLTSAYALFMLDNSEEQKLIPIQKSKYQYLDEKISLLLKYKGKTNELFTRLMIN
;
A
#
# COMPACT_ATOMS: atom_id res chain seq x y z
N MET A 1 -2.35 7.95 15.51
CA MET A 1 -1.05 7.40 15.04
C MET A 1 -0.98 7.54 13.53
N LYS A 2 0.21 7.72 12.95
CA LYS A 2 0.38 7.92 11.51
C LYS A 2 1.14 6.77 10.88
N TYR A 3 0.61 6.26 9.79
CA TYR A 3 1.16 5.11 9.06
C TYR A 3 1.48 5.49 7.63
N LEU A 4 2.46 4.78 7.07
CA LEU A 4 2.98 4.99 5.73
C LEU A 4 3.06 3.65 5.00
N ILE A 5 2.58 3.64 3.77
CA ILE A 5 2.73 2.53 2.84
C ILE A 5 3.67 3.00 1.75
N LEU A 6 4.80 2.31 1.62
CA LEU A 6 5.64 2.46 0.44
C LEU A 6 4.94 1.74 -0.71
N LEU A 7 4.63 2.48 -1.77
CA LEU A 7 3.96 1.93 -2.93
C LEU A 7 4.95 1.12 -3.77
N ASN A 8 4.52 -0.02 -4.30
CA ASN A 8 5.31 -0.78 -5.26
C ASN A 8 5.60 0.13 -6.48
N PRO A 9 6.87 0.46 -6.76
CA PRO A 9 7.21 1.39 -7.83
C PRO A 9 6.75 0.89 -9.21
N GLY A 10 6.51 -0.42 -9.35
CA GLY A 10 6.17 -1.06 -10.61
C GLY A 10 7.30 -0.92 -11.65
N HIS A 11 7.26 -1.72 -12.70
CA HIS A 11 8.24 -1.61 -13.78
C HIS A 11 7.99 -0.41 -14.72
N ASN A 12 6.86 0.27 -14.60
CA ASN A 12 6.39 1.21 -15.62
C ASN A 12 6.06 2.60 -15.04
N ARG A 13 7.06 3.49 -15.03
CA ARG A 13 6.99 4.86 -14.46
C ARG A 13 5.83 5.70 -15.01
N VAL A 14 5.42 5.46 -16.25
CA VAL A 14 4.32 6.18 -16.92
C VAL A 14 3.01 6.03 -16.14
N TYR A 15 2.77 4.86 -15.55
CA TYR A 15 1.52 4.56 -14.84
C TYR A 15 1.59 4.80 -13.33
N PHE A 16 2.76 5.15 -12.79
CA PHE A 16 2.96 5.26 -11.35
C PHE A 16 2.07 6.36 -10.72
N ASN A 17 1.92 7.51 -11.38
CA ASN A 17 1.04 8.56 -10.85
C ASN A 17 -0.45 8.13 -10.87
N SER A 18 -0.86 7.33 -11.87
CA SER A 18 -2.22 6.79 -11.94
C SER A 18 -2.44 5.68 -10.90
N SER A 19 -1.41 4.88 -10.60
CA SER A 19 -1.51 3.83 -9.57
C SER A 19 -1.66 4.41 -8.17
N ILE A 20 -1.13 5.61 -7.88
CA ILE A 20 -1.35 6.30 -6.59
C ILE A 20 -2.84 6.52 -6.34
N LYS A 21 -3.60 7.00 -7.34
CA LYS A 21 -5.05 7.24 -7.20
C LYS A 21 -5.80 5.94 -6.93
N LEU A 22 -5.44 4.86 -7.63
CA LEU A 22 -6.01 3.53 -7.38
C LEU A 22 -5.67 3.03 -5.98
N SER A 23 -4.44 3.24 -5.52
CA SER A 23 -3.98 2.83 -4.18
C SER A 23 -4.74 3.55 -3.07
N ILE A 24 -5.05 4.85 -3.25
CA ILE A 24 -5.89 5.61 -2.32
C ILE A 24 -7.30 4.99 -2.22
N ILE A 25 -7.89 4.65 -3.37
CA ILE A 25 -9.24 4.05 -3.43
C ILE A 25 -9.24 2.64 -2.82
N GLU A 26 -8.22 1.84 -3.14
CA GLU A 26 -8.03 0.49 -2.59
C GLU A 26 -7.94 0.54 -1.06
N LEU A 27 -7.04 1.38 -0.51
CA LEU A 27 -6.89 1.56 0.92
C LEU A 27 -8.18 2.10 1.57
N SER A 28 -8.83 3.08 0.95
CA SER A 28 -10.10 3.64 1.47
C SER A 28 -11.24 2.62 1.47
N THR A 29 -11.19 1.62 0.60
CA THR A 29 -12.17 0.55 0.56
C THR A 29 -11.85 -0.52 1.61
N ALA A 30 -10.59 -0.93 1.68
CA ALA A 30 -10.12 -1.90 2.66
C ALA A 30 -10.24 -1.41 4.11
N SER A 31 -10.01 -0.11 4.35
CA SER A 31 -10.07 0.49 5.68
C SER A 31 -11.44 0.37 6.35
N LYS A 32 -12.51 0.17 5.57
CA LYS A 32 -13.86 -0.09 6.11
C LYS A 32 -13.95 -1.41 6.90
N ARG A 33 -13.01 -2.33 6.70
CA ARG A 33 -12.91 -3.60 7.42
C ARG A 33 -12.01 -3.53 8.64
N PHE A 34 -11.32 -2.42 8.85
CA PHE A 34 -10.36 -2.32 9.95
C PHE A 34 -11.10 -2.17 11.28
N SER A 35 -10.46 -2.65 12.34
CA SER A 35 -10.93 -2.50 13.71
C SER A 35 -10.88 -1.04 14.20
N VAL A 36 -10.08 -0.21 13.53
CA VAL A 36 -9.85 1.20 13.85
C VAL A 36 -10.27 2.12 12.71
N ALA A 37 -10.78 3.30 13.06
CA ALA A 37 -11.11 4.32 12.07
C ALA A 37 -9.84 4.86 11.40
N VAL A 38 -9.83 4.84 10.06
CA VAL A 38 -8.77 5.39 9.21
C VAL A 38 -9.22 6.74 8.64
N GLN A 39 -8.34 7.74 8.69
CA GLN A 39 -8.59 9.09 8.21
C GLN A 39 -7.41 9.62 7.39
N ASN A 40 -7.61 10.75 6.69
CA ASN A 40 -6.56 11.50 5.99
C ASN A 40 -5.70 10.69 5.02
N ILE A 41 -6.31 9.74 4.29
CA ILE A 41 -5.60 8.96 3.28
C ILE A 41 -5.14 9.90 2.15
N LYS A 42 -3.82 10.05 1.98
CA LYS A 42 -3.23 10.91 0.95
C LYS A 42 -1.83 10.46 0.56
N SER A 43 -1.40 10.84 -0.65
CA SER A 43 0.01 10.72 -1.04
C SER A 43 0.83 11.76 -0.29
N THR A 44 1.98 11.35 0.25
CA THR A 44 2.96 12.23 0.88
C THR A 44 4.36 11.90 0.36
N GLU A 45 5.28 12.84 0.46
CA GLU A 45 6.68 12.65 0.06
C GLU A 45 7.57 12.89 1.27
N ILE A 46 8.48 11.95 1.54
CA ILE A 46 9.43 12.02 2.64
C ILE A 46 10.79 11.69 2.05
N ALA A 47 11.75 12.59 2.22
CA ALA A 47 13.11 12.46 1.67
C ALA A 47 13.14 12.11 0.17
N GLY A 48 12.26 12.71 -0.63
CA GLY A 48 12.17 12.46 -2.09
C GLY A 48 11.47 11.16 -2.49
N ILE A 49 10.98 10.37 -1.52
CA ILE A 49 10.29 9.10 -1.76
C ILE A 49 8.79 9.27 -1.49
N LYS A 50 7.97 8.80 -2.42
CA LYS A 50 6.50 8.87 -2.32
C LYS A 50 5.95 7.71 -1.50
N TYR A 51 5.10 8.06 -0.55
CA TYR A 51 4.36 7.15 0.31
C TYR A 51 2.87 7.45 0.24
N LEU A 52 2.05 6.46 0.55
CA LEU A 52 0.66 6.66 0.91
C LEU A 52 0.59 6.78 2.44
N SER A 53 0.13 7.92 2.95
CA SER A 53 -0.03 8.17 4.37
C SER A 53 -1.48 8.12 4.81
N PHE A 54 -1.73 7.63 6.01
CA PHE A 54 -3.04 7.67 6.65
C PHE A 54 -2.89 7.75 8.17
N ASP A 55 -3.92 8.27 8.82
CA ASP A 55 -3.97 8.43 10.27
C ASP A 55 -5.01 7.47 10.86
N THR A 56 -4.75 6.96 12.06
CA THR A 56 -5.69 6.17 12.85
C THR A 56 -5.81 6.71 14.26
N ASN A 57 -6.95 6.46 14.90
CA ASN A 57 -7.17 6.87 16.29
C ASN A 57 -6.37 6.00 17.27
N ASN A 58 -6.35 4.68 17.03
CA ASN A 58 -5.66 3.69 17.86
C ASN A 58 -4.63 2.91 17.02
N ALA A 59 -3.76 2.15 17.71
CA ALA A 59 -2.82 1.25 17.05
C ALA A 59 -3.55 0.21 16.19
N LEU A 60 -3.02 -0.06 15.00
CA LEU A 60 -3.49 -1.13 14.14
C LEU A 60 -3.30 -2.49 14.82
N THR A 61 -4.31 -3.34 14.73
CA THR A 61 -4.22 -4.73 15.19
C THR A 61 -3.48 -5.59 14.15
N GLU A 62 -3.08 -6.80 14.54
CA GLU A 62 -2.50 -7.77 13.59
C GLU A 62 -3.43 -8.08 12.42
N GLN A 63 -4.74 -8.11 12.66
CA GLN A 63 -5.74 -8.33 11.61
C GLN A 63 -5.81 -7.16 10.61
N ASP A 64 -5.68 -5.92 11.09
CA ASP A 64 -5.61 -4.74 10.22
C ASP A 64 -4.33 -4.76 9.38
N ILE A 65 -3.20 -5.17 9.98
CA ILE A 65 -1.92 -5.34 9.28
C ILE A 65 -2.03 -6.44 8.22
N ASP A 66 -2.77 -7.51 8.47
CA ASP A 66 -3.02 -8.56 7.47
C ASP A 66 -3.80 -8.03 6.26
N PHE A 67 -4.85 -7.23 6.48
CA PHE A 67 -5.55 -6.56 5.39
C PHE A 67 -4.65 -5.57 4.62
N LEU A 68 -3.84 -4.78 5.34
CA LEU A 68 -2.87 -3.87 4.70
C LEU A 68 -1.83 -4.62 3.88
N SER A 69 -1.38 -5.78 4.37
CA SER A 69 -0.35 -6.60 3.71
C SER A 69 -0.83 -7.16 2.38
N LYS A 70 -2.15 -7.34 2.24
CA LYS A 70 -2.82 -7.83 1.04
C LYS A 70 -3.07 -6.75 0.00
N LEU A 71 -2.93 -5.46 0.32
CA LEU A 71 -3.14 -4.40 -0.67
C LEU A 71 -2.17 -4.55 -1.85
N THR A 72 -2.70 -4.41 -3.06
CA THR A 72 -1.97 -4.60 -4.32
C THR A 72 -0.75 -3.69 -4.40
N SER A 73 -0.90 -2.46 -3.93
CA SER A 73 0.15 -1.45 -4.00
C SER A 73 1.14 -1.50 -2.85
N ALA A 74 0.91 -2.28 -1.79
CA ALA A 74 1.72 -2.23 -0.57
C ALA A 74 3.05 -2.99 -0.74
N TYR A 75 4.14 -2.25 -0.90
CA TYR A 75 5.50 -2.83 -0.96
C TYR A 75 6.08 -3.01 0.44
N ALA A 76 6.01 -1.96 1.26
CA ALA A 76 6.43 -1.98 2.67
C ALA A 76 5.51 -1.11 3.53
N LEU A 77 5.44 -1.41 4.83
CA LEU A 77 4.62 -0.71 5.81
C LEU A 77 5.50 -0.09 6.87
N PHE A 78 5.17 1.12 7.29
CA PHE A 78 5.89 1.85 8.33
C PHE A 78 4.92 2.58 9.26
N MET A 79 5.30 2.72 10.52
CA MET A 79 4.75 3.72 11.43
C MET A 79 5.66 4.95 11.41
N LEU A 80 5.04 6.13 11.38
CA LEU A 80 5.77 7.39 11.48
C LEU A 80 5.79 7.85 12.95
N ASP A 81 6.98 7.90 13.53
CA ASP A 81 7.21 8.50 14.85
C ASP A 81 7.77 9.92 14.65
N ASN A 82 7.09 10.90 15.27
CA ASN A 82 7.40 12.33 15.17
C ASN A 82 7.72 12.94 16.55
N SER A 83 8.18 12.14 17.51
CA SER A 83 8.38 12.60 18.89
C SER A 83 9.50 13.65 19.04
N GLU A 84 10.63 13.47 18.34
CA GLU A 84 11.77 14.41 18.37
C GLU A 84 12.42 14.54 16.99
N GLU A 85 12.76 13.40 16.39
CA GLU A 85 13.20 13.29 15.00
C GLU A 85 12.22 12.41 14.22
N GLN A 86 12.08 12.70 12.93
CA GLN A 86 11.19 11.92 12.06
C GLN A 86 11.78 10.53 11.81
N LYS A 87 11.17 9.49 12.41
CA LYS A 87 11.62 8.09 12.30
C LYS A 87 10.57 7.24 11.62
N LEU A 88 11.04 6.38 10.70
CA LEU A 88 10.23 5.36 10.05
C LEU A 88 10.46 4.02 10.74
N ILE A 89 9.46 3.56 11.48
CA ILE A 89 9.52 2.27 12.18
C ILE A 89 8.90 1.22 11.26
N PRO A 90 9.65 0.22 10.78
CA PRO A 90 9.11 -0.79 9.87
C PRO A 90 8.07 -1.65 10.56
N ILE A 91 7.01 -1.99 9.83
CA ILE A 91 5.95 -2.92 10.26
C ILE A 91 6.08 -4.18 9.42
N GLN A 92 6.17 -5.33 10.09
CA GLN A 92 6.25 -6.62 9.42
C GLN A 92 4.94 -6.91 8.68
N LYS A 93 5.03 -7.18 7.37
CA LYS A 93 3.90 -7.64 6.57
C LYS A 93 3.57 -9.10 6.88
N SER A 94 2.29 -9.43 6.81
CA SER A 94 1.81 -10.81 6.75
C SER A 94 2.25 -11.46 5.44
N LYS A 95 2.64 -12.74 5.50
CA LYS A 95 3.13 -13.52 4.33
C LYS A 95 2.02 -14.17 3.50
N TYR A 96 0.75 -13.93 3.82
CA TYR A 96 -0.33 -14.64 3.15
C TYR A 96 -0.52 -14.16 1.72
N GLN A 97 -0.41 -15.09 0.79
CA GLN A 97 -0.59 -14.83 -0.63
C GLN A 97 -1.44 -15.95 -1.24
N TYR A 98 -2.69 -15.61 -1.60
CA TYR A 98 -3.60 -16.57 -2.23
C TYR A 98 -3.17 -16.92 -3.67
N LEU A 99 -2.68 -15.92 -4.41
CA LEU A 99 -2.17 -16.06 -5.79
C LEU A 99 -0.72 -15.59 -5.87
N ASP A 100 0.16 -16.42 -6.44
CA ASP A 100 1.56 -16.06 -6.68
C ASP A 100 1.65 -14.76 -7.49
N GLU A 101 2.55 -13.87 -7.06
CA GLU A 101 2.82 -12.55 -7.64
C GLU A 101 3.22 -12.66 -9.11
N LYS A 102 3.77 -13.80 -9.50
CA LYS A 102 4.13 -14.10 -10.89
C LYS A 102 2.95 -14.26 -11.82
N ILE A 103 1.73 -14.52 -11.33
CA ILE A 103 0.56 -14.69 -12.20
C ILE A 103 0.30 -13.39 -12.97
N SER A 104 0.40 -12.22 -12.33
CA SER A 104 0.23 -10.94 -13.01
C SER A 104 1.39 -10.62 -13.98
N LEU A 105 2.55 -11.29 -13.84
CA LEU A 105 3.71 -11.16 -14.74
C LEU A 105 3.61 -12.03 -16.01
N LEU A 106 2.78 -13.08 -15.99
CA LEU A 106 2.62 -14.05 -17.08
C LEU A 106 1.66 -13.55 -18.17
N LEU A 107 1.82 -12.30 -18.59
CA LEU A 107 0.98 -11.67 -19.60
C LEU A 107 1.41 -12.07 -21.01
N LYS A 108 0.43 -12.45 -21.85
CA LYS A 108 0.64 -12.72 -23.28
C LYS A 108 1.19 -11.50 -24.05
N TYR A 109 0.85 -10.29 -23.61
CA TYR A 109 1.27 -9.02 -24.23
C TYR A 109 1.95 -8.10 -23.21
N LYS A 110 3.23 -8.37 -22.90
CA LYS A 110 4.03 -7.54 -22.00
C LYS A 110 4.09 -6.09 -22.50
N GLY A 111 3.94 -5.14 -21.58
CA GLY A 111 3.97 -3.70 -21.87
C GLY A 111 2.68 -3.09 -22.42
N LYS A 112 1.73 -3.90 -22.93
CA LYS A 112 0.39 -3.43 -23.32
C LYS A 112 -0.62 -3.52 -22.17
N THR A 113 -0.48 -4.54 -21.33
CA THR A 113 -1.34 -4.74 -20.15
C THR A 113 -0.55 -4.38 -18.89
N ASN A 114 -1.16 -3.57 -18.02
CA ASN A 114 -0.54 -3.17 -16.76
C ASN A 114 -0.68 -4.31 -15.74
N GLU A 115 0.45 -4.88 -15.34
CA GLU A 115 0.52 -5.94 -14.34
C GLU A 115 -0.10 -5.53 -13.00
N LEU A 116 0.25 -4.35 -12.47
CA LEU A 116 -0.27 -3.88 -11.18
C LEU A 116 -1.79 -3.69 -11.24
N PHE A 117 -2.31 -3.22 -12.37
CA PHE A 117 -3.75 -3.14 -12.58
C PHE A 117 -4.40 -4.52 -12.64
N THR A 118 -3.76 -5.48 -13.32
CA THR A 118 -4.25 -6.86 -13.38
C THR A 118 -4.27 -7.50 -12.00
N ARG A 119 -3.24 -7.28 -11.19
CA ARG A 119 -3.17 -7.72 -9.80
C ARG A 119 -4.31 -7.14 -8.96
N LEU A 120 -4.60 -5.86 -9.12
CA LEU A 120 -5.70 -5.20 -8.42
C LEU A 120 -7.06 -5.84 -8.72
N MET A 121 -7.27 -6.32 -9.95
CA MET A 121 -8.54 -6.93 -10.37
C MET A 121 -8.76 -8.35 -9.82
N ILE A 122 -7.71 -9.04 -9.40
CA ILE A 122 -7.77 -10.45 -8.93
C ILE A 122 -7.55 -10.59 -7.42
N ASN A 123 -7.32 -9.48 -6.72
CA ASN A 123 -7.06 -9.39 -5.28
C ASN A 123 -8.35 -9.15 -4.50
#